data_AF-A0A963JSI5-F1
#
_entry.id   AF-A0A963JSI5-F1
#
_cell.length_a   1.000
_cell.length_b   1.000
_cell.length_c   1.000
_cell.angle_alpha   90.00
_cell.angle_beta   90.00
_cell.angle_gamma   90.00
#
_symmetry.space_group_name_H-M   'P 1'
#
loop_
_entity.id
_entity.type
_entity.pdbx_description
1 polymer ?
#
loop_
_entity_poly.entity_id
_entity_poly.type
_entity_poly.pdbx_seq_one_letter_code
_entity_poly.pdbx_strand_id
1 'polypeptide(L)'
;AAEGIMTTDTVAKAFSTQVHMGAATVSVTGISKGAGMIRPNMATMLGFLATDACVAPTLVQQLARDLADQSFNRITIDGDTSTNDCFMVLATHQAGNAPITSLDSPEGQALQAALLRVAQQLAQAIVRDGEGATKFITVRVEGGKTGEECRKVAYAIAHSPLVKTAFFASDPNLGRILAAVGYAGIDDLDQTGIDLYLDDVHVAVQGGRNPAYREEDGQRVMQQSEITVRVLLGRGDAAETVWTCDLSHDYVTINADYRS
;
A
#
# COMPACT_ATOMS: atom_id res chain seq x y z
N ALA A 1 9.53 -1.28 22.20
CA ALA A 1 10.29 -1.28 20.92
C ALA A 1 9.62 -0.38 19.90
N ALA A 2 8.39 -0.68 19.45
CA ALA A 2 7.65 0.16 18.49
C ALA A 2 7.50 1.63 18.97
N GLU A 3 7.12 1.86 20.22
CA GLU A 3 7.05 3.22 20.79
C GLU A 3 8.40 3.96 20.80
N GLY A 4 9.50 3.22 20.95
CA GLY A 4 10.84 3.81 21.06
C GLY A 4 11.44 4.30 19.74
N ILE A 5 10.78 4.01 18.61
CA ILE A 5 11.23 4.47 17.28
C ILE A 5 10.34 5.57 16.67
N MET A 6 9.21 5.92 17.31
CA MET A 6 8.22 6.89 16.81
C MET A 6 8.78 8.32 16.71
N THR A 7 8.26 9.11 15.77
CA THR A 7 8.51 10.56 15.69
C THR A 7 7.21 11.38 15.64
N THR A 8 6.64 11.57 14.45
CA THR A 8 5.36 12.26 14.22
C THR A 8 4.19 11.29 14.20
N ASP A 9 4.47 9.99 14.31
CA ASP A 9 3.50 8.92 14.48
C ASP A 9 2.56 9.23 15.67
N THR A 10 1.25 9.02 15.49
CA THR A 10 0.29 9.16 16.60
C THR A 10 0.07 7.83 17.34
N VAL A 11 0.40 6.71 16.68
CA VAL A 11 0.27 5.36 17.23
C VAL A 11 1.48 4.48 16.95
N ALA A 12 1.82 3.63 17.91
CA ALA A 12 2.85 2.61 17.76
C ALA A 12 2.37 1.48 16.83
N LYS A 13 3.18 1.10 15.84
CA LYS A 13 2.82 0.11 14.81
C LYS A 13 3.57 -1.20 15.05
N ALA A 14 2.84 -2.24 15.43
CA ALA A 14 3.38 -3.58 15.67
C ALA A 14 2.36 -4.67 15.31
N PHE A 15 2.80 -5.69 14.59
CA PHE A 15 1.95 -6.84 14.22
C PHE A 15 2.73 -8.15 14.34
N SER A 16 2.02 -9.22 14.67
CA SER A 16 2.58 -10.56 14.76
C SER A 16 1.64 -11.60 14.15
N THR A 17 2.20 -12.67 13.62
CA THR A 17 1.47 -13.86 13.17
C THR A 17 2.29 -15.11 13.46
N GLN A 18 1.62 -16.26 13.46
CA GLN A 18 2.25 -17.57 13.52
C GLN A 18 1.86 -18.42 12.32
N VAL A 19 2.75 -19.33 11.92
CA VAL A 19 2.51 -20.30 10.85
C VAL A 19 3.10 -21.65 11.26
N HIS A 20 2.39 -22.73 10.95
CA HIS A 20 2.85 -24.09 11.23
C HIS A 20 3.69 -24.62 10.06
N MET A 21 4.85 -25.20 10.38
CA MET A 21 5.75 -25.83 9.43
C MET A 21 6.14 -27.22 9.95
N GLY A 22 5.40 -28.24 9.50
CA GLY A 22 5.45 -29.57 10.10
C GLY A 22 4.99 -29.54 11.56
N ALA A 23 5.84 -29.97 12.48
CA ALA A 23 5.58 -29.93 13.92
C ALA A 23 5.99 -28.61 14.61
N ALA A 24 6.69 -27.72 13.89
CA ALA A 24 7.16 -26.45 14.41
C ALA A 24 6.11 -25.35 14.23
N THR A 25 6.04 -24.44 15.20
CA THR A 25 5.30 -23.18 15.09
C THR A 25 6.32 -22.06 14.91
N VAL A 26 6.30 -21.43 13.74
CA VAL A 26 7.14 -20.28 13.41
C VAL A 26 6.38 -19.00 13.75
N SER A 27 7.04 -18.08 14.44
CA SER A 27 6.57 -16.74 14.75
C SER A 27 7.16 -15.73 13.78
N VAL A 28 6.34 -14.76 13.39
CA VAL A 28 6.75 -13.56 12.65
C VAL A 28 6.22 -12.36 13.42
N THR A 29 7.08 -11.38 13.67
CA THR A 29 6.72 -10.12 14.33
C THR A 29 7.39 -8.98 13.62
N GLY A 30 6.70 -7.85 13.46
CA GLY A 30 7.32 -6.65 12.93
C GLY A 30 6.83 -5.38 13.59
N ILE A 31 7.65 -4.35 13.45
CA ILE A 31 7.36 -2.99 13.89
C ILE A 31 7.73 -2.00 12.77
N SER A 32 7.06 -0.86 12.74
CA SER A 32 7.40 0.21 11.80
C SER A 32 7.20 1.61 12.40
N LYS A 33 7.83 2.59 11.75
CA LYS A 33 7.67 4.02 12.01
C LYS A 33 7.55 4.77 10.69
N GLY A 34 6.67 5.77 10.64
CA GLY A 34 6.47 6.68 9.53
C GLY A 34 5.05 7.26 9.54
N ALA A 35 4.93 8.55 9.23
CA ALA A 35 3.67 9.29 9.13
C ALA A 35 3.72 10.44 8.09
N GLY A 36 4.90 10.98 7.78
CA GLY A 36 5.15 11.96 6.72
C GLY A 36 6.43 11.68 5.94
N MET A 37 6.62 12.33 4.79
CA MET A 37 7.60 12.03 3.75
C MET A 37 7.55 10.55 3.37
N ILE A 38 6.39 10.08 2.91
CA ILE A 38 6.19 8.68 2.58
C ILE A 38 5.92 8.56 1.09
N ARG A 39 6.98 8.24 0.35
CA ARG A 39 6.95 7.54 -0.93
C ARG A 39 8.17 6.62 -0.98
N PRO A 40 8.06 5.43 -0.37
CA PRO A 40 9.19 4.52 -0.24
C PRO A 40 9.72 4.12 -1.60
N ASN A 41 10.97 4.48 -1.81
CA ASN A 41 11.87 3.86 -2.77
C ASN A 41 13.17 3.55 -2.01
N MET A 42 13.02 2.96 -0.82
CA MET A 42 14.04 2.87 0.20
C MET A 42 14.72 4.23 0.56
N ALA A 43 13.96 5.29 0.94
CA ALA A 43 14.38 6.29 1.95
C ALA A 43 13.23 6.94 2.88
N THR A 44 13.30 7.16 4.23
CA THR A 44 12.28 7.50 5.35
C THR A 44 11.72 6.54 6.45
N MET A 45 10.88 5.54 6.16
CA MET A 45 10.32 4.61 7.13
C MET A 45 11.41 3.71 7.71
N LEU A 46 11.18 3.35 8.96
CA LEU A 46 11.89 2.25 9.58
C LEU A 46 10.92 1.07 9.64
N GLY A 47 11.32 -0.06 9.06
CA GLY A 47 10.58 -1.31 9.12
C GLY A 47 11.51 -2.42 9.58
N PHE A 48 11.10 -3.14 10.64
CA PHE A 48 11.85 -4.27 11.14
C PHE A 48 10.93 -5.48 11.22
N LEU A 49 11.29 -6.57 10.55
CA LEU A 49 10.64 -7.87 10.67
C LEU A 49 11.60 -8.86 11.32
N ALA A 50 11.10 -9.63 12.26
CA ALA A 50 11.81 -10.71 12.90
C ALA A 50 11.01 -12.01 12.79
N THR A 51 11.70 -13.10 12.54
CA THR A 51 11.16 -14.46 12.59
C THR A 51 12.12 -15.40 13.30
N ASP A 52 11.57 -16.44 13.91
CA ASP A 52 12.35 -17.55 14.47
C ASP A 52 12.53 -18.71 13.48
N ALA A 53 12.00 -18.61 12.26
CA ALA A 53 12.17 -19.61 11.21
C ALA A 53 13.65 -19.93 10.92
N CYS A 54 13.98 -21.20 10.74
CA CYS A 54 15.24 -21.62 10.16
C CYS A 54 15.20 -21.44 8.63
N VAL A 55 15.90 -20.44 8.11
CA VAL A 55 15.95 -20.11 6.67
C VAL A 55 17.39 -19.99 6.20
N ALA A 56 17.67 -20.44 4.97
CA ALA A 56 18.99 -20.32 4.38
C ALA A 56 19.37 -18.84 4.22
N PRO A 57 20.56 -18.40 4.69
CA PRO A 57 20.98 -16.99 4.59
C PRO A 57 20.96 -16.42 3.16
N THR A 58 21.18 -17.28 2.16
CA THR A 58 21.15 -16.91 0.74
C THR A 58 19.78 -16.43 0.27
N LEU A 59 18.69 -16.79 0.95
CA LEU A 59 17.33 -16.40 0.59
C LEU A 59 16.90 -15.07 1.23
N VAL A 60 17.52 -14.67 2.35
CA VAL A 60 17.06 -13.54 3.17
C VAL A 60 17.08 -12.23 2.40
N GLN A 61 18.10 -12.02 1.56
CA GLN A 61 18.20 -10.80 0.75
C GLN A 61 17.08 -10.71 -0.30
N GLN A 62 16.75 -11.83 -0.95
CA GLN A 62 15.66 -11.87 -1.92
C GLN A 62 14.32 -11.67 -1.24
N LEU A 63 14.11 -12.37 -0.12
CA LEU A 63 12.93 -12.25 0.72
C LEU A 63 12.70 -10.81 1.18
N ALA A 64 13.74 -10.11 1.65
CA ALA A 64 13.63 -8.71 2.06
C ALA A 64 13.22 -7.79 0.90
N ARG A 65 13.76 -7.99 -0.32
CA ARG A 65 13.36 -7.22 -1.50
C ARG A 65 11.91 -7.47 -1.88
N ASP A 66 11.51 -8.73 -1.99
CA ASP A 66 10.15 -9.10 -2.39
C ASP A 66 9.09 -8.61 -1.41
N LEU A 67 9.42 -8.64 -0.10
CA LEU A 67 8.57 -8.08 0.94
C LEU A 67 8.44 -6.57 0.82
N ALA A 68 9.56 -5.84 0.69
CA ALA A 68 9.55 -4.40 0.51
C ALA A 68 8.74 -3.99 -0.73
N ASP A 69 8.96 -4.68 -1.85
CA ASP A 69 8.30 -4.40 -3.13
C ASP A 69 6.79 -4.65 -3.12
N GLN A 70 6.29 -5.49 -2.22
CA GLN A 70 4.86 -5.82 -2.10
C GLN A 70 4.17 -5.19 -0.89
N SER A 71 4.90 -4.40 -0.09
CA SER A 71 4.34 -3.67 1.05
C SER A 71 4.77 -2.20 1.11
N PHE A 72 5.97 -1.90 1.60
CA PHE A 72 6.43 -0.54 1.86
C PHE A 72 6.61 0.25 0.56
N ASN A 73 7.14 -0.37 -0.50
CA ASN A 73 7.22 0.24 -1.83
C ASN A 73 5.86 0.25 -2.57
N ARG A 74 4.75 0.11 -1.84
CA ARG A 74 3.37 0.24 -2.34
C ARG A 74 2.54 1.21 -1.50
N ILE A 75 3.16 2.02 -0.64
CA ILE A 75 2.46 3.09 0.09
C ILE A 75 2.92 4.47 -0.36
N THR A 76 2.04 5.46 -0.26
CA THR A 76 2.43 6.87 -0.37
C THR A 76 1.48 7.78 0.40
N ILE A 77 2.01 8.83 1.03
CA ILE A 77 1.22 9.85 1.74
C ILE A 77 1.23 11.15 0.94
N ASP A 78 2.42 11.72 0.74
CA ASP A 78 2.67 13.04 0.15
C ASP A 78 3.43 12.99 -1.18
N GLY A 79 3.99 11.83 -1.52
CA GLY A 79 4.76 11.64 -2.76
C GLY A 79 6.25 11.96 -2.61
N ASP A 80 6.70 12.35 -1.41
CA ASP A 80 8.08 12.70 -1.13
C ASP A 80 8.86 11.51 -0.56
N THR A 81 9.96 11.16 -1.23
CA THR A 81 10.91 10.13 -0.76
C THR A 81 11.93 10.79 0.15
N SER A 82 12.14 10.32 1.38
CA SER A 82 13.15 10.93 2.28
C SER A 82 14.57 10.43 1.94
N THR A 83 15.46 10.42 2.93
CA THR A 83 16.89 10.12 2.80
C THR A 83 17.36 8.95 3.69
N ASN A 84 16.47 8.34 4.48
CA ASN A 84 16.86 7.47 5.61
C ASN A 84 16.05 6.15 5.79
N ASP A 85 15.57 5.50 4.73
CA ASP A 85 14.73 4.28 4.87
C ASP A 85 15.62 3.18 5.35
N CYS A 86 15.03 2.35 6.19
CA CYS A 86 15.59 1.06 6.46
C CYS A 86 14.49 0.02 6.57
N PHE A 87 14.61 -1.04 5.78
CA PHE A 87 13.83 -2.24 5.96
C PHE A 87 14.76 -3.41 6.27
N MET A 88 14.58 -4.02 7.44
CA MET A 88 15.40 -5.14 7.89
C MET A 88 14.55 -6.37 8.14
N VAL A 89 15.05 -7.52 7.70
CA VAL A 89 14.48 -8.84 8.01
C VAL A 89 15.52 -9.62 8.81
N LEU A 90 15.13 -10.09 9.99
CA LEU A 90 15.95 -10.87 10.91
C LEU A 90 15.36 -12.26 11.07
N ALA A 91 16.22 -13.29 11.02
CA ALA A 91 15.84 -14.68 11.28
C ALA A 91 16.73 -15.27 12.38
N THR A 92 16.14 -15.72 13.50
CA THR A 92 16.90 -16.22 14.66
C THR A 92 17.12 -17.73 14.66
N HIS A 93 16.38 -18.46 13.82
CA HIS A 93 16.45 -19.91 13.61
C HIS A 93 16.09 -20.75 14.86
N GLN A 94 15.28 -20.21 15.77
CA GLN A 94 14.90 -20.86 17.03
C GLN A 94 13.61 -21.69 16.98
N ALA A 95 12.85 -21.66 15.89
CA ALA A 95 11.56 -22.34 15.78
C ALA A 95 11.65 -23.88 15.67
N GLY A 96 12.83 -24.42 15.34
CA GLY A 96 13.05 -25.86 15.19
C GLY A 96 12.45 -26.47 13.91
N ASN A 97 11.96 -25.66 12.97
CA ASN A 97 11.58 -26.14 11.63
C ASN A 97 12.82 -26.59 10.84
N ALA A 98 12.62 -27.47 9.85
CA ALA A 98 13.68 -27.84 8.93
C ALA A 98 14.17 -26.60 8.14
N PRO A 99 15.47 -26.51 7.78
CA PRO A 99 15.99 -25.36 7.04
C PRO A 99 15.25 -25.14 5.71
N ILE A 100 14.70 -23.95 5.53
CA ILE A 100 14.09 -23.52 4.26
C ILE A 100 15.21 -23.12 3.31
N THR A 101 15.39 -23.89 2.24
CA THR A 101 16.46 -23.69 1.24
C THR A 101 15.95 -23.23 -0.13
N SER A 102 14.62 -23.16 -0.32
CA SER A 102 13.98 -22.58 -1.49
C SER A 102 12.73 -21.80 -1.08
N LEU A 103 12.50 -20.63 -1.69
CA LEU A 103 11.25 -19.88 -1.52
C LEU A 103 10.08 -20.51 -2.30
N ASP A 104 10.37 -21.38 -3.28
CA ASP A 104 9.35 -22.10 -4.05
C ASP A 104 8.85 -23.36 -3.32
N SER A 105 9.46 -23.75 -2.20
CA SER A 105 8.95 -24.86 -1.40
C SER A 105 7.66 -24.46 -0.68
N PRO A 106 6.78 -25.42 -0.32
CA PRO A 106 5.58 -25.12 0.46
C PRO A 106 5.86 -24.31 1.74
N GLU A 107 6.93 -24.66 2.46
CA GLU A 107 7.36 -23.96 3.67
C GLU A 107 7.95 -22.57 3.35
N GLY A 108 8.70 -22.45 2.25
CA GLY A 108 9.21 -21.17 1.76
C GLY A 108 8.09 -20.19 1.43
N GLN A 109 7.08 -20.65 0.69
CA GLN A 109 5.88 -19.87 0.36
C GLN A 109 5.06 -19.51 1.61
N ALA A 110 4.91 -20.46 2.54
CA ALA A 110 4.22 -20.22 3.80
C ALA A 110 4.93 -19.16 4.66
N LEU A 111 6.27 -19.20 4.74
CA LEU A 111 7.07 -18.19 5.44
C LEU A 111 6.93 -16.82 4.76
N GLN A 112 7.09 -16.78 3.44
CA GLN A 112 7.00 -15.54 2.67
C GLN A 112 5.62 -14.91 2.81
N ALA A 113 4.54 -15.69 2.74
CA ALA A 113 3.18 -15.20 2.93
C ALA A 113 2.96 -14.64 4.36
N ALA A 114 3.47 -15.32 5.39
CA ALA A 114 3.37 -14.85 6.77
C ALA A 114 4.14 -13.53 6.99
N LEU A 115 5.35 -13.42 6.46
CA LEU A 115 6.14 -12.19 6.48
C LEU A 115 5.47 -11.06 5.70
N LEU A 116 4.95 -11.36 4.50
CA LEU A 116 4.30 -10.38 3.63
C LEU A 116 3.04 -9.82 4.29
N ARG A 117 2.24 -10.67 4.94
CA ARG A 117 1.07 -10.24 5.69
C ARG A 117 1.43 -9.20 6.75
N VAL A 118 2.44 -9.47 7.57
CA VAL A 118 2.89 -8.53 8.62
C VAL A 118 3.46 -7.27 7.99
N ALA A 119 4.26 -7.40 6.93
CA ALA A 119 4.83 -6.26 6.21
C ALA A 119 3.75 -5.33 5.63
N GLN A 120 2.70 -5.90 5.03
CA GLN A 120 1.57 -5.14 4.49
C GLN A 120 0.74 -4.50 5.61
N GLN A 121 0.49 -5.20 6.72
CA GLN A 121 -0.19 -4.60 7.88
C GLN A 121 0.56 -3.37 8.40
N LEU A 122 1.89 -3.46 8.52
CA LEU A 122 2.74 -2.34 8.93
C LEU A 122 2.71 -1.19 7.92
N ALA A 123 2.81 -1.49 6.63
CA ALA A 123 2.77 -0.49 5.57
C ALA A 123 1.42 0.25 5.55
N GLN A 124 0.31 -0.48 5.65
CA GLN A 124 -1.02 0.12 5.71
C GLN A 124 -1.24 0.91 7.01
N ALA A 125 -0.67 0.48 8.14
CA ALA A 125 -0.73 1.24 9.38
C ALA A 125 0.02 2.58 9.28
N ILE A 126 1.10 2.67 8.50
CA ILE A 126 1.77 3.94 8.17
C ILE A 126 0.80 4.87 7.43
N VAL A 127 0.07 4.36 6.45
CA VAL A 127 -0.88 5.18 5.67
C VAL A 127 -2.06 5.64 6.53
N ARG A 128 -2.60 4.77 7.39
CA ARG A 128 -3.69 5.12 8.33
C ARG A 128 -3.27 6.18 9.34
N ASP A 129 -1.99 6.18 9.71
CA ASP A 129 -1.39 7.15 10.63
C ASP A 129 -0.68 8.29 9.89
N GLY A 130 -1.04 8.53 8.63
CA GLY A 130 -0.44 9.61 7.85
C GLY A 130 -0.75 10.98 8.47
N GLU A 131 0.15 11.93 8.33
CA GLU A 131 0.01 13.27 8.92
C GLU A 131 -1.29 13.94 8.44
N GLY A 132 -2.25 14.12 9.36
CA GLY A 132 -3.57 14.67 9.07
C GLY A 132 -4.49 13.76 8.23
N ALA A 133 -4.13 12.50 7.99
CA ALA A 133 -4.96 11.57 7.24
C ALA A 133 -6.28 11.27 8.00
N THR A 134 -7.40 11.28 7.28
CA THR A 134 -8.71 10.91 7.83
C THR A 134 -9.29 9.67 7.15
N LYS A 135 -8.78 9.33 5.95
CA LYS A 135 -9.23 8.19 5.15
C LYS A 135 -8.05 7.39 4.62
N PHE A 136 -8.21 6.07 4.64
CA PHE A 136 -7.33 5.12 4.01
C PHE A 136 -7.88 4.71 2.64
N ILE A 137 -7.04 4.80 1.61
CA ILE A 137 -7.42 4.59 0.22
C ILE A 137 -6.59 3.43 -0.35
N THR A 138 -7.26 2.40 -0.83
CA THR A 138 -6.65 1.35 -1.65
C THR A 138 -6.87 1.68 -3.12
N VAL A 139 -5.81 1.96 -3.86
CA VAL A 139 -5.86 2.13 -5.33
C VAL A 139 -5.44 0.81 -5.97
N ARG A 140 -6.39 0.10 -6.55
CA ARG A 140 -6.18 -1.19 -7.20
C ARG A 140 -6.36 -1.05 -8.71
N VAL A 141 -5.29 -1.25 -9.45
CA VAL A 141 -5.31 -1.16 -10.92
C VAL A 141 -5.14 -2.55 -11.50
N GLU A 142 -6.08 -2.94 -12.34
CA GLU A 142 -6.19 -4.26 -12.95
C GLU A 142 -6.24 -4.14 -14.47
N GLY A 143 -6.02 -5.26 -15.15
CA GLY A 143 -6.22 -5.32 -16.58
C GLY A 143 -5.10 -4.62 -17.37
N GLY A 144 -3.91 -4.43 -16.80
CA GLY A 144 -2.78 -3.83 -17.52
C GLY A 144 -1.98 -4.86 -18.32
N LYS A 145 -1.23 -4.39 -19.32
CA LYS A 145 -0.22 -5.19 -20.04
C LYS A 145 0.94 -5.59 -19.14
N THR A 146 1.34 -4.70 -18.23
CA THR A 146 2.47 -4.90 -17.30
C THR A 146 2.15 -4.31 -15.93
N GLY A 147 2.82 -4.83 -14.88
CA GLY A 147 2.71 -4.22 -13.54
C GLY A 147 3.31 -2.81 -13.49
N GLU A 148 4.20 -2.44 -14.40
CA GLU A 148 4.71 -1.06 -14.45
C GLU A 148 3.61 -0.06 -14.83
N GLU A 149 2.81 -0.36 -15.87
CA GLU A 149 1.73 0.55 -16.26
C GLU A 149 0.62 0.63 -15.20
N CYS A 150 0.28 -0.50 -14.55
CA CYS A 150 -0.66 -0.50 -13.43
C CYS A 150 -0.15 0.37 -12.27
N ARG A 151 1.14 0.30 -11.94
CA ARG A 151 1.76 1.16 -10.92
C ARG A 151 1.75 2.63 -11.31
N LYS A 152 2.04 2.96 -12.57
CA LYS A 152 1.96 4.35 -13.07
C LYS A 152 0.59 4.95 -12.82
N VAL A 153 -0.48 4.23 -13.18
CA VAL A 153 -1.86 4.66 -12.94
C VAL A 153 -2.15 4.76 -11.44
N ALA A 154 -1.77 3.74 -10.65
CA ALA A 154 -2.03 3.72 -9.22
C ALA A 154 -1.39 4.91 -8.51
N TYR A 155 -0.13 5.23 -8.82
CA TYR A 155 0.57 6.39 -8.27
C TYR A 155 0.05 7.73 -8.82
N ALA A 156 -0.38 7.79 -10.08
CA ALA A 156 -0.96 9.01 -10.63
C ALA A 156 -2.25 9.43 -9.89
N ILE A 157 -3.09 8.45 -9.53
CA ILE A 157 -4.26 8.65 -8.67
C ILE A 157 -3.81 9.01 -7.26
N ALA A 158 -2.90 8.21 -6.68
CA ALA A 158 -2.51 8.35 -5.28
C ALA A 158 -1.80 9.68 -4.97
N HIS A 159 -1.04 10.25 -5.91
CA HIS A 159 -0.36 11.53 -5.73
C HIS A 159 -1.21 12.75 -6.09
N SER A 160 -2.37 12.56 -6.73
CA SER A 160 -3.16 13.69 -7.24
C SER A 160 -3.77 14.51 -6.10
N PRO A 161 -3.40 15.78 -5.92
CA PRO A 161 -3.99 16.60 -4.85
C PRO A 161 -5.49 16.79 -5.03
N LEU A 162 -5.97 16.85 -6.28
CA LEU A 162 -7.40 16.95 -6.58
C LEU A 162 -8.14 15.68 -6.15
N VAL A 163 -7.59 14.50 -6.42
CA VAL A 163 -8.20 13.24 -5.99
C VAL A 163 -8.17 13.12 -4.46
N LYS A 164 -7.01 13.38 -3.82
CA LYS A 164 -6.86 13.31 -2.37
C LYS A 164 -7.78 14.28 -1.61
N THR A 165 -7.98 15.49 -2.13
CA THR A 165 -8.94 16.45 -1.54
C THR A 165 -10.40 16.04 -1.77
N ALA A 166 -10.71 15.36 -2.88
CA ALA A 166 -12.04 14.80 -3.09
C ALA A 166 -12.32 13.66 -2.09
N PHE A 167 -11.33 12.81 -1.78
CA PHE A 167 -11.43 11.84 -0.70
C PHE A 167 -11.72 12.51 0.65
N PHE A 168 -10.94 13.53 1.02
CA PHE A 168 -11.14 14.27 2.27
C PHE A 168 -12.56 14.86 2.37
N ALA A 169 -13.02 15.49 1.29
CA ALA A 169 -14.37 16.06 1.21
C ALA A 169 -15.50 15.02 1.12
N SER A 170 -15.17 13.73 1.04
CA SER A 170 -16.12 12.65 0.74
C SER A 170 -16.91 12.92 -0.56
N ASP A 171 -16.29 13.57 -1.55
CA ASP A 171 -16.88 13.93 -2.85
C ASP A 171 -16.57 12.85 -3.89
N PRO A 172 -17.56 12.08 -4.41
CA PRO A 172 -17.36 11.03 -5.42
C PRO A 172 -17.01 11.57 -6.82
N ASN A 173 -15.93 12.35 -6.90
CA ASN A 173 -15.54 13.09 -8.09
C ASN A 173 -14.81 12.22 -9.13
N LEU A 174 -15.60 11.48 -9.91
CA LEU A 174 -15.11 10.54 -10.93
C LEU A 174 -14.19 11.21 -11.95
N GLY A 175 -14.49 12.47 -12.31
CA GLY A 175 -13.71 13.22 -13.27
C GLY A 175 -12.27 13.44 -12.83
N ARG A 176 -12.02 13.67 -11.54
CA ARG A 176 -10.65 13.83 -11.00
C ARG A 176 -9.88 12.51 -11.06
N ILE A 177 -10.53 11.38 -10.75
CA ILE A 177 -9.90 10.06 -10.80
C ILE A 177 -9.58 9.68 -12.25
N LEU A 178 -10.54 9.83 -13.16
CA LEU A 178 -10.33 9.54 -14.59
C LEU A 178 -9.28 10.46 -15.22
N ALA A 179 -9.24 11.73 -14.85
CA ALA A 179 -8.17 12.64 -15.27
C ALA A 179 -6.79 12.13 -14.81
N ALA A 180 -6.69 11.64 -13.58
CA ALA A 180 -5.45 11.06 -13.05
C ALA A 180 -5.01 9.78 -13.79
N VAL A 181 -5.96 8.92 -14.16
CA VAL A 181 -5.69 7.78 -15.04
C VAL A 181 -5.18 8.28 -16.41
N GLY A 182 -5.82 9.31 -16.98
CA GLY A 182 -5.48 9.86 -18.28
C GLY A 182 -4.08 10.48 -18.38
N TYR A 183 -3.58 11.12 -17.32
CA TYR A 183 -2.22 11.68 -17.30
C TYR A 183 -1.15 10.74 -16.73
N ALA A 184 -1.46 9.46 -16.50
CA ALA A 184 -0.54 8.49 -15.87
C ALA A 184 0.74 8.19 -16.67
N GLY A 185 0.90 8.72 -17.88
CA GLY A 185 2.09 8.53 -18.72
C GLY A 185 2.09 7.18 -19.45
N ILE A 186 0.91 6.74 -19.92
CA ILE A 186 0.73 5.61 -20.83
C ILE A 186 0.30 6.17 -22.19
N ASP A 187 1.19 6.13 -23.17
CA ASP A 187 1.00 6.83 -24.45
C ASP A 187 -0.12 6.22 -25.32
N ASP A 188 -0.32 4.90 -25.26
CA ASP A 188 -1.31 4.16 -26.05
C ASP A 188 -2.55 3.77 -25.23
N LEU A 189 -2.89 4.52 -24.18
CA LEU A 189 -4.06 4.25 -23.33
C LEU A 189 -5.37 4.58 -24.04
N ASP A 190 -6.16 3.55 -24.36
CA ASP A 190 -7.52 3.69 -24.85
C ASP A 190 -8.49 3.92 -23.67
N GLN A 191 -9.05 5.12 -23.60
CA GLN A 191 -9.97 5.52 -22.54
C GLN A 191 -11.29 4.73 -22.57
N THR A 192 -11.68 4.22 -23.74
CA THR A 192 -12.94 3.48 -23.91
C THR A 192 -12.90 2.08 -23.33
N GLY A 193 -11.72 1.60 -22.92
CA GLY A 193 -11.54 0.33 -22.21
C GLY A 193 -11.54 0.45 -20.69
N ILE A 194 -11.66 1.66 -20.14
CA ILE A 194 -11.49 1.91 -18.71
C ILE A 194 -12.80 1.75 -17.95
N ASP A 195 -12.80 0.88 -16.95
CA ASP A 195 -13.87 0.83 -15.94
C ASP A 195 -13.34 1.30 -14.58
N LEU A 196 -14.19 1.98 -13.81
CA LEU A 196 -13.87 2.51 -12.48
C LEU A 196 -14.92 2.08 -11.47
N TYR A 197 -14.47 1.59 -10.32
CA TYR A 197 -15.29 1.21 -9.19
C TYR A 197 -14.84 1.94 -7.93
N LEU A 198 -15.80 2.34 -7.11
CA LEU A 198 -15.59 2.72 -5.71
C LEU A 198 -16.18 1.59 -4.85
N ASP A 199 -15.30 0.80 -4.23
CA ASP A 199 -15.61 -0.50 -3.63
C ASP A 199 -16.45 -1.38 -4.56
N ASP A 200 -17.72 -1.62 -4.22
CA ASP A 200 -18.66 -2.43 -4.99
C ASP A 200 -19.43 -1.64 -6.06
N VAL A 201 -19.35 -0.31 -6.05
CA VAL A 201 -20.12 0.58 -6.91
C VAL A 201 -19.39 0.81 -8.23
N HIS A 202 -19.98 0.36 -9.34
CA HIS A 202 -19.45 0.60 -10.69
C HIS A 202 -19.79 2.02 -11.16
N VAL A 203 -18.85 2.95 -11.06
CA VAL A 203 -19.09 4.39 -11.24
C VAL A 203 -18.78 4.89 -12.65
N ALA A 204 -17.81 4.29 -13.35
CA ALA A 204 -17.53 4.58 -14.75
C ALA A 204 -17.39 3.30 -15.56
N VAL A 205 -17.99 3.27 -16.75
CA VAL A 205 -17.94 2.18 -17.72
C VAL A 205 -17.43 2.72 -19.04
N GLN A 206 -16.48 2.03 -19.67
CA GLN A 206 -15.92 2.44 -20.98
C GLN A 206 -15.45 3.91 -21.02
N GLY A 207 -14.80 4.38 -19.97
CA GLY A 207 -14.28 5.74 -19.83
C GLY A 207 -15.33 6.83 -19.57
N GLY A 208 -16.61 6.48 -19.54
CA GLY A 208 -17.73 7.39 -19.25
C GLY A 208 -18.42 7.07 -17.93
N ARG A 209 -19.21 8.01 -17.40
CA ARG A 209 -20.07 7.74 -16.23
C ARG A 209 -20.99 6.55 -16.53
N ASN A 210 -21.06 5.59 -15.61
CA ASN A 210 -22.00 4.48 -15.74
C ASN A 210 -23.46 5.02 -15.72
N PRO A 211 -24.28 4.74 -16.75
CA PRO A 211 -25.67 5.20 -16.78
C PRO A 211 -26.52 4.72 -15.59
N ALA A 212 -26.17 3.58 -15.00
CA ALA A 212 -26.85 3.05 -13.82
C ALA A 212 -26.32 3.64 -12.49
N TYR A 213 -25.22 4.39 -12.51
CA TYR A 213 -24.61 4.95 -11.30
C TYR A 213 -25.41 6.12 -10.73
N ARG A 214 -25.82 5.98 -9.46
CA ARG A 214 -26.50 7.01 -8.67
C ARG A 214 -25.50 7.65 -7.72
N GLU A 215 -25.54 8.98 -7.64
CA GLU A 215 -24.58 9.76 -6.84
C GLU A 215 -24.57 9.36 -5.36
N GLU A 216 -25.73 8.99 -4.82
CA GLU A 216 -25.86 8.54 -3.43
C GLU A 216 -25.05 7.27 -3.12
N ASP A 217 -24.87 6.38 -4.10
CA ASP A 217 -24.09 5.16 -3.93
C ASP A 217 -22.59 5.47 -3.80
N GLY A 218 -22.09 6.39 -4.63
CA GLY A 218 -20.71 6.86 -4.55
C GLY A 218 -20.49 7.67 -3.27
N GLN A 219 -21.43 8.55 -2.92
CA GLN A 219 -21.38 9.32 -1.68
C GLN A 219 -21.32 8.43 -0.43
N ARG A 220 -22.10 7.33 -0.42
CA ARG A 220 -22.08 6.33 0.66
C ARG A 220 -20.69 5.72 0.84
N VAL A 221 -20.06 5.31 -0.27
CA VAL A 221 -18.69 4.76 -0.23
C VAL A 221 -17.71 5.82 0.25
N MET A 222 -17.78 7.02 -0.33
CA MET A 222 -16.87 8.12 -0.01
C MET A 222 -16.95 8.61 1.43
N GLN A 223 -18.05 8.36 2.16
CA GLN A 223 -18.17 8.68 3.59
C GLN A 223 -17.39 7.72 4.50
N GLN A 224 -16.99 6.53 4.01
CA GLN A 224 -16.25 5.56 4.79
C GLN A 224 -14.84 6.06 5.14
N SER A 225 -14.26 5.49 6.18
CA SER A 225 -12.86 5.73 6.55
C SER A 225 -11.88 4.92 5.69
N GLU A 226 -12.34 3.83 5.07
CA GLU A 226 -11.53 3.01 4.16
C GLU A 226 -12.28 2.84 2.84
N ILE A 227 -11.61 3.14 1.73
CA ILE A 227 -12.22 3.15 0.39
C ILE A 227 -11.29 2.40 -0.57
N THR A 228 -11.86 1.53 -1.42
CA THR A 228 -11.14 0.94 -2.54
C THR A 228 -11.51 1.64 -3.84
N VAL A 229 -10.53 2.25 -4.50
CA VAL A 229 -10.64 2.75 -5.87
C VAL A 229 -10.08 1.68 -6.81
N ARG A 230 -10.95 1.00 -7.56
CA ARG A 230 -10.56 -0.06 -8.47
C ARG A 230 -10.71 0.38 -9.93
N VAL A 231 -9.60 0.37 -10.67
CA VAL A 231 -9.52 0.75 -12.08
C VAL A 231 -9.21 -0.48 -12.91
N LEU A 232 -10.01 -0.76 -13.93
CA LEU A 232 -9.73 -1.82 -14.91
C LEU A 232 -9.29 -1.13 -16.20
N LEU A 233 -8.11 -1.48 -16.71
CA LEU A 233 -7.56 -0.88 -17.93
C LEU A 233 -7.95 -1.62 -19.22
N GLY A 234 -8.41 -2.88 -19.12
CA GLY A 234 -8.91 -3.65 -20.28
C GLY A 234 -7.85 -4.07 -21.31
N ARG A 235 -6.57 -4.18 -20.92
CA ARG A 235 -5.42 -4.36 -21.81
C ARG A 235 -4.60 -5.65 -21.60
N GLY A 236 -4.80 -6.37 -20.49
CA GLY A 236 -4.04 -7.58 -20.14
C GLY A 236 -4.47 -8.16 -18.78
N ASP A 237 -3.58 -8.90 -18.13
CA ASP A 237 -3.86 -9.60 -16.85
C ASP A 237 -3.06 -9.05 -15.66
N ALA A 238 -2.23 -8.03 -15.88
CA ALA A 238 -1.42 -7.46 -14.80
C ALA A 238 -2.30 -6.66 -13.83
N ALA A 239 -1.98 -6.78 -12.55
CA ALA A 239 -2.66 -6.04 -11.48
C ALA A 239 -1.66 -5.58 -10.43
N GLU A 240 -1.83 -4.36 -9.95
CA GLU A 240 -1.01 -3.77 -8.89
C GLU A 240 -1.90 -2.99 -7.92
N THR A 241 -1.44 -2.86 -6.68
CA THR A 241 -2.15 -2.14 -5.63
C THR A 241 -1.21 -1.17 -4.94
N VAL A 242 -1.66 0.06 -4.73
CA VAL A 242 -0.98 1.09 -3.95
C VAL A 242 -1.93 1.57 -2.86
N TRP A 243 -1.42 1.84 -1.67
CA TRP A 243 -2.19 2.42 -0.57
C TRP A 243 -1.78 3.86 -0.32
N THR A 244 -2.77 4.72 -0.12
CA THR A 244 -2.57 6.13 0.18
C THR A 244 -3.65 6.66 1.10
N CYS A 245 -3.61 7.94 1.42
CA CYS A 245 -4.61 8.63 2.22
C CYS A 245 -5.20 9.82 1.45
N ASP A 246 -6.12 10.52 2.09
CA ASP A 246 -6.63 11.81 1.66
C ASP A 246 -5.62 12.97 1.92
N LEU A 247 -6.02 14.21 1.60
CA LEU A 247 -5.26 15.44 1.86
C LEU A 247 -6.14 16.43 2.63
N SER A 248 -5.88 16.58 3.92
CA SER A 248 -6.66 17.42 4.84
C SER A 248 -6.00 18.77 5.12
N HIS A 249 -6.70 19.63 5.86
CA HIS A 249 -6.12 20.85 6.41
C HIS A 249 -5.01 20.58 7.44
N ASP A 250 -5.16 19.53 8.26
CA ASP A 250 -4.22 19.20 9.32
C ASP A 250 -2.85 18.82 8.76
N TYR A 251 -2.78 18.17 7.60
CA TYR A 251 -1.52 17.93 6.90
C TYR A 251 -0.73 19.23 6.67
N VAL A 252 -1.43 20.28 6.22
CA VAL A 252 -0.83 21.60 5.96
C VAL A 252 -0.42 22.26 7.27
N THR A 253 -1.27 22.23 8.30
CA THR A 253 -0.95 22.80 9.62
C THR A 253 0.27 22.15 10.25
N ILE A 254 0.32 20.81 10.31
CA ILE A 254 1.44 20.04 10.87
C ILE A 254 2.75 20.42 10.17
N ASN A 255 2.76 20.44 8.84
CA ASN A 255 3.98 20.66 8.06
C ASN A 255 4.39 22.13 7.95
N ALA A 256 3.45 23.07 8.06
CA ALA A 256 3.77 24.50 8.11
C ALA A 256 4.36 24.93 9.46
N ASP A 257 3.87 24.34 10.56
CA ASP A 257 4.25 24.73 11.92
C ASP A 257 5.44 23.93 12.48
N TYR A 258 5.92 22.90 11.77
CA TYR A 258 6.94 21.97 12.25
C TYR A 258 8.29 22.63 12.66
N ARG A 259 8.58 23.84 12.16
CA ARG A 259 9.82 24.58 12.45
C ARG A 259 9.60 25.88 13.24
N SER A 260 8.38 26.09 13.75
CA SER A 260 7.96 27.29 14.49
C SER A 260 8.30 27.22 15.97
#